data_AF-A0A6G2Q4M3-F1
#
_entry.id   AF-A0A6G2Q4M3-F1
#
_cell.length_a   1.000
_cell.length_b   1.000
_cell.length_c   1.000
_cell.angle_alpha   90.00
_cell.angle_beta   90.00
_cell.angle_gamma   90.00
#
_symmetry.space_group_name_H-M   'P 1'
#
loop_
_entity.id
_entity.type
_entity.pdbx_description
1 polymer ?
#
loop_
_entity_poly.entity_id
_entity_poly.type
_entity_poly.pdbx_seq_one_letter_code
_entity_poly.pdbx_strand_id
1 'polypeptide(L)'
;AAPRSLEALRRMAVHAAELLAAADEFDAAPMYQLTPAGAAQLAAQPGVAVLTHHGLTGEHVVVSADGRVRGILDWTEVALGDPAEDIAGLAVAVGSPAAVRAATLAGYGARPCLRGLWLARCDTVLRLADRLDGRTSGDPTLLRTQLRRAWEPILLERVTDFKTAGEEP
;
A
#
# COMPACT_ATOMS: atom_id res chain seq x y z
N ALA A 1 5.94 9.88 -12.70
CA ALA A 1 5.39 8.81 -13.56
C ALA A 1 3.87 8.86 -13.56
N ALA A 2 3.22 8.18 -14.52
CA ALA A 2 1.77 8.08 -14.55
C ALA A 2 1.28 7.26 -13.33
N PRO A 3 0.21 7.68 -12.61
CA PRO A 3 -0.31 6.94 -11.47
C PRO A 3 -0.82 5.54 -11.86
N ARG A 4 -0.52 4.53 -11.05
CA ARG A 4 -0.99 3.15 -11.29
C ARG A 4 -2.51 3.02 -11.11
N SER A 5 -3.14 2.16 -11.91
CA SER A 5 -4.58 1.87 -11.82
C SER A 5 -4.87 0.95 -10.64
N LEU A 6 -5.63 1.45 -9.66
CA LEU A 6 -6.07 0.64 -8.51
C LEU A 6 -6.98 -0.50 -8.94
N GLU A 7 -7.90 -0.27 -9.87
CA GLU A 7 -8.82 -1.32 -10.33
C GLU A 7 -8.07 -2.46 -11.04
N ALA A 8 -7.05 -2.12 -11.82
CA ALA A 8 -6.22 -3.13 -12.48
C ALA A 8 -5.47 -3.98 -11.44
N LEU A 9 -4.78 -3.34 -10.50
CA LEU A 9 -4.03 -4.01 -9.43
C LEU A 9 -4.96 -4.86 -8.53
N ARG A 10 -6.12 -4.32 -8.16
CA ARG A 10 -7.13 -5.01 -7.35
C ARG A 10 -7.58 -6.31 -8.02
N ARG A 11 -7.92 -6.29 -9.31
CA ARG A 11 -8.33 -7.51 -10.04
C ARG A 11 -7.25 -8.57 -10.05
N MET A 12 -6.00 -8.18 -10.30
CA MET A 12 -4.87 -9.10 -10.26
C MET A 12 -4.65 -9.66 -8.85
N ALA A 13 -4.72 -8.81 -7.83
CA ALA A 13 -4.51 -9.19 -6.44
C ALA A 13 -5.61 -10.10 -5.90
N VAL A 14 -6.87 -9.94 -6.34
CA VAL A 14 -7.96 -10.88 -5.97
C VAL A 14 -7.64 -12.28 -6.45
N HIS A 15 -7.23 -12.43 -7.72
CA HIS A 15 -6.86 -13.73 -8.25
C HIS A 15 -5.64 -14.33 -7.54
N ALA A 16 -4.62 -13.50 -7.28
CA ALA A 16 -3.44 -13.94 -6.53
C ALA A 16 -3.77 -14.35 -5.09
N ALA A 17 -4.71 -13.67 -4.42
CA ALA A 17 -5.15 -14.02 -3.08
C ALA A 17 -5.84 -15.39 -3.03
N GLU A 18 -6.60 -15.77 -4.07
CA GLU A 18 -7.19 -17.11 -4.17
C GLU A 18 -6.11 -18.20 -4.25
N LEU A 19 -5.03 -17.96 -5.00
CA LEU A 19 -3.89 -18.87 -5.09
C LEU A 19 -3.16 -19.00 -3.75
N LEU A 20 -2.93 -17.86 -3.07
CA LEU A 20 -2.30 -17.85 -1.75
C LEU A 20 -3.18 -18.54 -0.69
N ALA A 21 -4.51 -18.40 -0.78
CA ALA A 21 -5.43 -19.10 0.11
C ALA A 21 -5.38 -20.61 -0.09
N ALA A 22 -5.32 -21.08 -1.35
CA ALA A 22 -5.16 -22.50 -1.65
C ALA A 22 -3.82 -23.07 -1.13
N ALA A 23 -2.80 -22.22 -0.97
CA ALA A 23 -1.49 -22.57 -0.44
C ALA A 23 -1.33 -22.37 1.08
N ASP A 24 -2.40 -21.96 1.80
CA ASP A 24 -2.37 -21.62 3.24
C ASP A 24 -1.39 -20.48 3.60
N GLU A 25 -1.19 -19.54 2.67
CA GLU A 25 -0.25 -18.41 2.82
C GLU A 25 -0.94 -17.09 3.17
N PHE A 26 -2.21 -16.94 2.78
CA PHE A 26 -3.01 -15.73 3.02
C PHE A 26 -4.51 -16.02 2.93
N ASP A 27 -5.30 -15.56 3.91
CA ASP A 27 -6.76 -15.56 3.80
C ASP A 27 -7.20 -14.50 2.78
N ALA A 28 -7.97 -14.90 1.77
CA ALA A 28 -8.46 -14.01 0.74
C ALA A 28 -9.60 -13.09 1.21
N ALA A 29 -10.28 -13.37 2.33
CA ALA A 29 -11.44 -12.62 2.79
C ALA A 29 -11.23 -11.11 2.94
N PRO A 30 -10.08 -10.61 3.44
CA PRO A 30 -9.80 -9.17 3.51
C PRO A 30 -9.79 -8.47 2.15
N MET A 31 -9.57 -9.18 1.02
CA MET A 31 -9.65 -8.60 -0.32
C MET A 31 -11.05 -8.11 -0.67
N TYR A 32 -12.11 -8.65 -0.06
CA TYR A 32 -13.48 -8.21 -0.32
C TYR A 32 -13.75 -6.78 0.17
N GLN A 33 -12.94 -6.26 1.09
CA GLN A 33 -13.01 -4.85 1.52
C GLN A 33 -12.47 -3.90 0.44
N LEU A 34 -11.61 -4.39 -0.45
CA LEU A 34 -11.11 -3.63 -1.59
C LEU A 34 -12.13 -3.74 -2.73
N THR A 35 -13.24 -2.98 -2.64
CA THR A 35 -14.33 -3.04 -3.63
C THR A 35 -14.00 -2.29 -4.93
N PRO A 36 -14.64 -2.63 -6.08
CA PRO A 36 -14.51 -1.85 -7.31
C PRO A 36 -14.93 -0.38 -7.15
N ALA A 37 -16.00 -0.12 -6.38
CA ALA A 37 -16.45 1.24 -6.08
C ALA A 37 -15.39 2.02 -5.27
N GLY A 38 -14.76 1.38 -4.28
CA GLY A 38 -13.65 1.97 -3.53
C GLY A 38 -12.43 2.25 -4.41
N ALA A 39 -12.10 1.35 -5.35
CA ALA A 39 -11.02 1.59 -6.32
C ALA A 39 -11.28 2.82 -7.20
N ALA A 40 -12.53 2.98 -7.68
CA ALA A 40 -12.95 4.15 -8.44
C ALA A 40 -12.93 5.42 -7.57
N GLN A 41 -13.45 5.33 -6.34
CA GLN A 41 -13.44 6.45 -5.40
C GLN A 41 -12.02 6.89 -5.06
N LEU A 42 -11.05 5.97 -4.98
CA LEU A 42 -9.64 6.25 -4.69
C LEU A 42 -8.77 6.35 -5.96
N ALA A 43 -9.36 6.51 -7.15
CA ALA A 43 -8.59 6.77 -8.36
C ALA A 43 -7.72 8.03 -8.22
N ALA A 44 -6.57 8.04 -8.91
CA ALA A 44 -5.66 9.18 -8.90
C ALA A 44 -6.37 10.45 -9.39
N GLN A 45 -6.16 11.57 -8.70
CA GLN A 45 -6.77 12.84 -9.06
C GLN A 45 -5.84 13.63 -9.99
N PRO A 46 -6.37 14.19 -11.10
CA PRO A 46 -5.60 15.12 -11.93
C PRO A 46 -5.11 16.31 -11.09
N GLY A 47 -3.87 16.76 -11.34
CA GLY A 47 -3.30 17.96 -10.72
C GLY A 47 -2.71 17.78 -9.31
N VAL A 48 -2.72 16.57 -8.75
CA VAL A 48 -2.15 16.28 -7.41
C VAL A 48 -0.78 15.59 -7.54
N ALA A 49 0.08 16.10 -8.41
CA ALA A 49 1.45 15.58 -8.56
C ALA A 49 2.38 16.23 -7.53
N VAL A 50 3.17 15.42 -6.84
CA VAL A 50 4.21 15.87 -5.90
C VAL A 50 5.56 15.27 -6.28
N LEU A 51 6.65 15.81 -5.74
CA LEU A 51 7.93 15.12 -5.81
C LEU A 51 7.87 13.84 -4.98
N THR A 52 8.00 12.70 -5.64
CA THR A 52 8.01 11.37 -5.03
C THR A 52 9.38 10.75 -5.18
N HIS A 53 9.84 9.99 -4.18
CA HIS A 53 11.00 9.11 -4.32
C HIS A 53 10.75 8.09 -5.43
N HIS A 54 9.52 7.61 -5.59
CA HIS A 54 9.11 6.67 -6.63
C HIS A 54 9.86 5.33 -6.60
N GLY A 55 10.27 4.92 -5.41
CA GLY A 55 10.99 3.68 -5.17
C GLY A 55 11.28 3.49 -3.69
N LEU A 56 10.45 4.07 -2.82
CA LEU A 56 10.72 4.09 -1.40
C LEU A 56 10.57 2.68 -0.82
N THR A 57 11.69 2.10 -0.38
CA THR A 57 11.73 0.79 0.28
C THR A 57 12.30 0.92 1.70
N GLY A 58 12.23 -0.15 2.48
CA GLY A 58 12.85 -0.19 3.81
C GLY A 58 14.36 0.02 3.80
N GLU A 59 15.05 -0.34 2.70
CA GLU A 59 16.50 -0.14 2.55
C GLU A 59 16.85 1.35 2.37
N HIS A 60 15.89 2.16 1.94
CA HIS A 60 16.09 3.58 1.69
C HIS A 60 15.67 4.46 2.88
N VAL A 61 15.12 3.89 3.95
CA VAL A 61 14.72 4.62 5.15
C VAL A 61 15.78 4.47 6.23
N VAL A 62 16.46 5.57 6.56
CA VAL A 62 17.41 5.59 7.68
C VAL A 62 16.65 5.83 8.97
N VAL A 63 16.81 4.93 9.95
CA VAL A 63 16.21 5.08 11.28
C VAL A 63 17.30 5.18 12.37
N SER A 64 17.08 6.01 13.38
CA SER A 64 17.92 6.01 14.58
C SER A 64 17.57 4.84 15.51
N ALA A 65 18.44 4.57 16.49
CA ALA A 65 18.26 3.50 17.47
C ALA A 65 16.94 3.60 18.27
N ASP A 66 16.38 4.81 18.40
CA ASP A 66 15.08 5.09 19.02
C ASP A 66 13.88 4.94 18.04
N GLY A 67 14.11 4.45 16.82
CA GLY A 67 13.08 4.16 15.83
C GLY A 67 12.58 5.36 15.01
N ARG A 68 13.20 6.55 15.15
CA ARG A 68 12.82 7.73 14.36
C ARG A 68 13.47 7.72 12.98
N VAL A 69 12.71 8.09 11.95
CA VAL A 69 13.27 8.33 10.60
C VAL A 69 14.22 9.53 10.64
N ARG A 70 15.43 9.36 10.08
CA ARG A 70 16.52 10.35 10.05
C ARG A 70 16.90 10.78 8.65
N GLY A 71 16.55 10.01 7.64
CA GLY A 71 16.88 10.32 6.26
C GLY A 71 16.24 9.35 5.30
N ILE A 72 16.21 9.77 4.04
CA ILE A 72 15.77 8.99 2.89
C ILE A 72 16.94 8.95 1.91
N LEU A 73 17.34 7.75 1.53
CA LEU A 73 18.45 7.49 0.61
C LEU A 73 17.94 7.26 -0.81
N ASP A 74 18.87 7.13 -1.75
CA ASP A 74 18.66 6.66 -3.12
C ASP A 74 17.55 7.37 -3.91
N TRP A 75 17.76 8.67 -4.16
CA TRP A 75 16.82 9.53 -4.89
C TRP A 75 16.94 9.42 -6.43
N THR A 76 17.58 8.38 -6.98
CA THR A 76 17.83 8.31 -8.44
C THR A 76 16.54 8.17 -9.25
N GLU A 77 15.51 7.55 -8.67
CA GLU A 77 14.21 7.32 -9.32
C GLU A 77 13.20 8.44 -9.09
N VAL A 78 13.64 9.57 -8.50
CA VAL A 78 12.74 10.67 -8.12
C VAL A 78 11.91 11.15 -9.31
N ALA A 79 10.61 11.33 -9.10
CA ALA A 79 9.68 11.75 -10.14
C ALA A 79 8.60 12.66 -9.59
N LEU A 80 8.00 13.48 -10.46
CA LEU A 80 6.70 14.07 -10.18
C LEU A 80 5.63 12.99 -10.37
N GLY A 81 4.83 12.74 -9.35
CA GLY A 81 3.90 11.61 -9.32
C GLY A 81 2.88 11.66 -8.20
N ASP A 82 2.16 10.54 -8.09
CA ASP A 82 1.13 10.33 -7.08
C ASP A 82 1.78 10.04 -5.72
N PRO A 83 1.50 10.82 -4.65
CA PRO A 83 2.06 10.59 -3.32
C PRO A 83 1.73 9.20 -2.77
N ALA A 84 0.66 8.56 -3.25
CA ALA A 84 0.28 7.22 -2.83
C ALA A 84 1.38 6.17 -3.10
N GLU A 85 2.27 6.39 -4.07
CA GLU A 85 3.37 5.47 -4.39
C GLU A 85 4.39 5.37 -3.24
N ASP A 86 4.82 6.52 -2.69
CA ASP A 86 5.76 6.54 -1.56
C ASP A 86 5.08 6.08 -0.26
N ILE A 87 3.81 6.44 -0.06
CA ILE A 87 3.02 5.96 1.09
C ILE A 87 2.91 4.43 1.05
N ALA A 88 2.68 3.84 -0.13
CA ALA A 88 2.62 2.40 -0.31
C ALA A 88 3.96 1.74 0.06
N GLY A 89 5.07 2.27 -0.47
CA GLY A 89 6.41 1.81 -0.14
C GLY A 89 6.71 1.86 1.36
N LEU A 90 6.32 2.96 2.02
CA LEU A 90 6.48 3.12 3.46
C LEU A 90 5.59 2.14 4.24
N ALA A 91 4.35 1.89 3.84
CA ALA A 91 3.46 0.93 4.50
C ALA A 91 4.04 -0.50 4.44
N VAL A 92 4.63 -0.88 3.31
CA VAL A 92 5.36 -2.15 3.15
C VAL A 92 6.60 -2.21 4.06
N ALA A 93 7.32 -1.10 4.18
CA ALA A 93 8.55 -1.02 4.96
C ALA A 93 8.31 -1.04 6.49
N VAL A 94 7.35 -0.25 6.99
CA VAL A 94 7.20 0.04 8.43
C VAL A 94 5.81 -0.26 8.99
N GLY A 95 4.86 -0.73 8.19
CA GLY A 95 3.48 -1.00 8.60
C GLY A 95 2.51 0.15 8.32
N SER A 96 1.26 -0.20 8.04
CA SER A 96 0.21 0.74 7.65
C SER A 96 -0.02 1.88 8.66
N PRO A 97 -0.10 1.64 9.99
CA PRO A 97 -0.26 2.72 10.97
C PRO A 97 0.91 3.71 10.99
N ALA A 98 2.15 3.23 10.88
CA ALA A 98 3.32 4.10 10.88
C ALA A 98 3.40 4.94 9.60
N ALA A 99 3.12 4.33 8.45
CA ALA A 99 3.09 5.03 7.18
C ALA A 99 2.02 6.12 7.11
N VAL A 100 0.79 5.85 7.57
CA VAL A 100 -0.27 6.86 7.60
C VAL A 100 0.05 8.00 8.57
N ARG A 101 0.65 7.70 9.74
CA ARG A 101 1.11 8.75 10.67
C ARG A 101 2.15 9.65 10.02
N ALA A 102 3.15 9.07 9.35
CA ALA A 102 4.18 9.82 8.65
C ALA A 102 3.57 10.69 7.53
N ALA A 103 2.67 10.13 6.72
CA ALA A 103 1.98 10.87 5.66
C ALA A 103 1.12 12.02 6.21
N THR A 104 0.41 11.78 7.31
CA THR A 104 -0.40 12.81 7.98
C THR A 104 0.47 13.94 8.52
N LEU A 105 1.61 13.61 9.15
CA LEU A 105 2.58 14.61 9.63
C LEU A 105 3.21 15.40 8.47
N ALA A 106 3.32 14.80 7.28
CA ALA A 106 3.77 15.46 6.06
C ALA A 106 2.67 16.31 5.39
N GLY A 107 1.46 16.38 5.96
CA GLY A 107 0.35 17.19 5.47
C GLY A 107 -0.58 16.50 4.47
N TYR A 108 -0.41 15.18 4.23
CA TYR A 108 -1.33 14.44 3.37
C TYR A 108 -2.66 14.13 4.08
N GLY A 109 -3.76 14.32 3.35
CA GLY A 109 -5.10 13.97 3.81
C GLY A 109 -5.40 12.48 3.68
N ALA A 110 -6.61 12.09 4.11
CA ALA A 110 -7.06 10.70 4.15
C ALA A 110 -6.99 9.97 2.79
N ARG A 111 -7.30 10.66 1.70
CA ARG A 111 -7.41 10.04 0.36
C ARG A 111 -6.06 9.50 -0.17
N PRO A 112 -4.97 10.29 -0.26
CA PRO A 112 -3.65 9.75 -0.59
C PRO A 112 -3.22 8.60 0.33
N CYS A 113 -3.49 8.71 1.63
CA CYS A 113 -3.18 7.65 2.59
C CYS A 113 -3.90 6.35 2.25
N LEU A 114 -5.23 6.37 2.09
CA LEU A 114 -6.03 5.19 1.75
C LEU A 114 -5.62 4.59 0.40
N ARG A 115 -5.37 5.44 -0.60
CA ARG A 115 -4.90 4.99 -1.91
C ARG A 115 -3.54 4.28 -1.80
N GLY A 116 -2.60 4.82 -1.01
CA GLY A 116 -1.30 4.19 -0.78
C GLY A 116 -1.41 2.85 -0.03
N LEU A 117 -2.32 2.75 0.95
CA LEU A 117 -2.59 1.47 1.62
C LEU A 117 -3.16 0.42 0.66
N TRP A 118 -4.06 0.81 -0.24
CA TRP A 118 -4.60 -0.11 -1.26
C TRP A 118 -3.52 -0.59 -2.23
N LEU A 119 -2.62 0.30 -2.66
CA LEU A 119 -1.47 -0.08 -3.49
C LEU A 119 -0.58 -1.08 -2.75
N ALA A 120 -0.19 -0.79 -1.50
CA ALA A 120 0.66 -1.67 -0.69
C ALA A 120 0.06 -3.07 -0.50
N ARG A 121 -1.25 -3.15 -0.24
CA ARG A 121 -1.95 -4.43 -0.05
C ARG A 121 -2.02 -5.25 -1.31
N CYS A 122 -2.38 -4.64 -2.44
CA CYS A 122 -2.38 -5.33 -3.73
C CYS A 122 -0.97 -5.81 -4.10
N ASP A 123 0.03 -4.93 -3.97
CA ASP A 123 1.41 -5.23 -4.35
C ASP A 123 2.01 -6.37 -3.51
N THR A 124 1.75 -6.40 -2.20
CA THR A 124 2.31 -7.44 -1.32
C THR A 124 1.70 -8.82 -1.58
N VAL A 125 0.40 -8.88 -1.89
CA VAL A 125 -0.26 -10.12 -2.33
C VAL A 125 0.34 -10.61 -3.64
N LEU A 126 0.46 -9.73 -4.63
CA LEU A 126 1.03 -10.07 -5.94
C LEU A 126 2.48 -10.55 -5.83
N ARG A 127 3.32 -9.84 -5.07
CA ARG A 127 4.73 -10.19 -4.88
C ARG A 127 4.91 -11.56 -4.21
N LEU A 128 4.10 -11.86 -3.18
CA LEU A 128 4.18 -13.17 -2.53
C LEU A 128 3.74 -14.28 -3.49
N ALA A 129 2.64 -14.09 -4.22
CA ALA A 129 2.18 -15.06 -5.21
C ALA A 129 3.22 -15.30 -6.31
N ASP A 130 3.78 -14.23 -6.89
CA ASP A 130 4.84 -14.32 -7.89
C ASP A 130 6.07 -15.07 -7.37
N ARG A 131 6.45 -14.83 -6.10
CA ARG A 131 7.59 -15.51 -5.50
C ARG A 131 7.31 -17.00 -5.29
N LEU A 132 6.12 -17.37 -4.85
CA LEU A 132 5.76 -18.77 -4.61
C LEU A 132 5.59 -19.56 -5.91
N ASP A 133 5.14 -18.88 -6.97
CA ASP A 133 5.09 -19.43 -8.33
C ASP A 133 6.46 -19.46 -9.03
N GLY A 134 7.52 -18.99 -8.37
CA GLY A 134 8.89 -18.98 -8.90
C GLY A 134 9.14 -17.94 -10.00
N ARG A 135 8.23 -16.98 -10.21
CA ARG A 135 8.37 -15.90 -11.20
C ARG A 135 9.37 -14.82 -10.79
N THR A 136 9.58 -14.65 -9.48
CA THR A 136 10.48 -13.63 -8.93
C THR A 136 11.45 -14.20 -7.90
N SER A 137 12.59 -13.53 -7.74
CA SER A 137 13.53 -13.78 -6.65
C SER A 137 13.14 -12.96 -5.42
N GLY A 138 13.63 -13.37 -4.25
CA GLY A 138 13.36 -12.71 -2.97
C GLY A 138 13.25 -13.69 -1.81
N ASP A 139 13.44 -13.20 -0.59
CA ASP A 139 13.23 -14.00 0.62
C ASP A 139 11.72 -14.09 0.92
N PRO A 140 11.10 -15.29 0.87
CA PRO A 140 9.69 -15.46 1.23
C PRO A 140 9.37 -14.98 2.65
N THR A 141 10.32 -15.05 3.59
CA THR A 141 10.13 -14.59 4.97
C THR A 141 9.94 -13.08 5.04
N LEU A 142 10.73 -12.33 4.27
CA LEU A 142 10.60 -10.89 4.14
C LEU A 142 9.27 -10.53 3.49
N LEU A 143 8.88 -11.20 2.40
CA LEU A 143 7.62 -10.94 1.69
C LEU A 143 6.39 -11.20 2.57
N ARG A 144 6.38 -12.28 3.36
CA ARG A 144 5.32 -12.53 4.36
C ARG A 144 5.27 -11.43 5.42
N THR A 145 6.42 -10.92 5.83
CA THR A 145 6.49 -9.82 6.81
C THR A 145 5.95 -8.52 6.22
N GLN A 146 6.30 -8.22 4.97
CA GLN A 146 5.79 -7.08 4.21
C GLN A 146 4.27 -7.17 4.01
N LEU A 147 3.76 -8.35 3.67
CA LEU A 147 2.32 -8.62 3.59
C LEU A 147 1.64 -8.33 4.93
N ARG A 148 2.12 -8.89 6.04
CA ARG A 148 1.54 -8.60 7.37
C ARG A 148 1.52 -7.10 7.68
N ARG A 149 2.62 -6.38 7.41
CA ARG A 149 2.74 -4.93 7.61
C ARG A 149 1.71 -4.12 6.83
N ALA A 150 1.52 -4.43 5.55
CA ALA A 150 0.56 -3.75 4.69
C ALA A 150 -0.90 -4.00 5.12
N TRP A 151 -1.17 -5.17 5.72
CA TRP A 151 -2.48 -5.57 6.22
C TRP A 151 -2.72 -5.27 7.70
N GLU A 152 -1.81 -4.58 8.38
CA GLU A 152 -2.05 -4.10 9.73
C GLU A 152 -3.31 -3.20 9.78
N PRO A 153 -4.24 -3.45 10.70
CA PRO A 153 -5.48 -2.69 10.78
C PRO A 153 -5.21 -1.25 11.23
N ILE A 154 -5.94 -0.29 10.65
CA ILE A 154 -5.84 1.12 11.01
C ILE A 154 -7.21 1.77 11.14
N LEU A 155 -7.36 2.67 12.13
CA LEU A 155 -8.62 3.38 12.40
C LEU A 155 -9.13 4.21 11.23
N LEU A 156 -8.24 4.71 10.37
CA LEU A 156 -8.61 5.54 9.22
C LEU A 156 -9.67 4.86 8.34
N GLU A 157 -9.56 3.55 8.18
CA GLU A 157 -10.44 2.75 7.34
C GLU A 157 -11.81 2.53 8.00
N ARG A 158 -11.81 2.37 9.33
CA ARG A 158 -13.05 2.24 10.11
C ARG A 158 -13.88 3.51 10.10
N VAL A 159 -13.24 4.69 10.10
CA VAL A 159 -13.95 5.98 10.11
C VAL A 159 -14.57 6.30 8.75
N THR A 160 -13.97 5.85 7.64
CA THR A 160 -14.57 6.01 6.32
C THR A 160 -15.82 5.16 6.13
N ASP A 161 -15.86 3.95 6.69
CA ASP A 161 -17.04 3.07 6.62
C ASP A 161 -18.27 3.71 7.28
N PHE A 162 -18.09 4.41 8.41
CA PHE A 162 -19.18 5.11 9.10
C PHE A 162 -19.79 6.28 8.31
N LYS A 163 -19.02 6.94 7.42
CA LYS A 163 -19.57 8.03 6.60
C LYS A 163 -20.44 7.51 5.46
N THR A 164 -20.10 6.35 4.90
CA THR A 164 -20.87 5.73 3.80
C THR A 164 -22.17 5.08 4.29
N ALA A 165 -22.23 4.63 5.54
CA ALA A 165 -23.45 4.07 6.14
C ALA A 165 -24.45 5.13 6.67
N GLY A 166 -24.07 6.41 6.66
CA GLY A 166 -24.91 7.52 7.14
C GLY A 166 -25.74 8.21 6.07
N GLU A 167 -25.64 7.78 4.81
CA GLU A 167 -26.45 8.24 3.69
C GLU A 167 -27.40 7.11 3.26
N GLU A 168 -28.45 6.84 4.04
CA GLU A 168 -29.66 6.18 3.53
C GLU A 168 -30.72 7.25 3.16
N PRO A 169 -31.50 7.03 2.09
CA PRO A 169 -32.35 8.05 1.44
C PRO A 169 -33.56 8.52 2.26
#